data_AF-J3CPS1-F1
#
_entry.id   AF-J3CPS1-F1
#
_cell.length_a   1.000
_cell.length_b   1.000
_cell.length_c   1.000
_cell.angle_alpha   90.00
_cell.angle_beta   90.00
_cell.angle_gamma   90.00
#
_symmetry.space_group_name_H-M   'P 1'
#
loop_
_entity.id
_entity.type
_entity.pdbx_description
1 polymer ?
#
loop_
_entity_poly.entity_id
_entity_poly.type
_entity_poly.pdbx_seq_one_letter_code
_entity_poly.pdbx_strand_id
1 'polypeptide(L)'
;MKKYVLILISFLFIGCSYDKIYENRESDKQDAQKVINKFYFLVQENNKKEVFKLFSNRFFQEVGKERFEQILNKTDNDFGKIQDYELTNSWTQIIKGSNPISKYELGSVSLTV
;
A
#
# COMPACT_ATOMS: atom_id res chain seq x y z
N MET A 1 -29.85 -1.95 47.18
CA MET A 1 -29.84 -1.43 45.79
C MET A 1 -28.50 -0.79 45.39
N LYS A 2 -27.84 0.03 46.24
CA LYS A 2 -26.55 0.69 45.91
C LYS A 2 -25.37 -0.25 45.58
N LYS A 3 -25.31 -1.47 46.16
CA LYS A 3 -24.19 -2.42 45.94
C LYS A 3 -24.18 -3.05 44.54
N TYR A 4 -25.35 -3.22 43.90
CA TYR A 4 -25.44 -3.81 42.56
C TYR A 4 -25.05 -2.82 41.45
N VAL A 5 -25.23 -1.52 41.70
CA VAL A 5 -24.81 -0.45 40.77
C VAL A 5 -23.29 -0.43 40.59
N LEU A 6 -22.54 -0.70 41.66
CA LEU A 6 -21.07 -0.76 41.63
C LEU A 6 -20.55 -1.95 40.79
N ILE A 7 -21.25 -3.09 40.84
CA ILE A 7 -20.94 -4.28 40.02
C ILE A 7 -21.26 -3.99 38.54
N LEU A 8 -22.38 -3.32 38.25
CA LEU A 8 -22.78 -2.98 36.89
C LEU A 8 -21.80 -2.00 36.22
N ILE A 9 -21.23 -1.06 36.98
CA ILE A 9 -20.21 -0.10 36.52
C ILE A 9 -18.89 -0.80 36.17
N SER A 10 -18.53 -1.89 36.86
CA SER A 10 -17.32 -2.66 36.55
C SER A 10 -17.36 -3.32 35.17
N PHE A 11 -18.55 -3.65 34.63
CA PHE A 11 -18.70 -4.23 33.30
C PHE A 11 -18.60 -3.21 32.17
N LEU A 12 -18.70 -1.90 32.47
CA LEU A 12 -18.60 -0.84 31.45
C LEU A 12 -17.16 -0.56 31.01
N PHE A 13 -16.15 -1.10 31.71
CA PHE A 13 -14.72 -0.88 31.42
C PHE A 13 -14.05 -2.02 30.64
N ILE A 14 -14.80 -3.00 30.10
CA ILE A 14 -14.24 -4.14 29.34
C ILE A 14 -13.94 -3.78 27.86
N GLY A 15 -13.99 -2.49 27.50
CA GLY A 15 -13.61 -2.00 26.17
C GLY A 15 -12.09 -1.93 25.96
N CYS A 16 -11.36 -3.04 26.09
CA CYS A 16 -9.96 -3.09 25.66
C CYS A 16 -9.89 -3.21 24.13
N SER A 17 -9.51 -2.14 23.43
CA SER A 17 -9.09 -2.25 22.03
C SER A 17 -7.73 -2.97 21.99
N TYR A 18 -7.74 -4.24 21.58
CA TYR A 18 -6.51 -5.03 21.46
C TYR A 18 -6.00 -4.98 20.03
N ASP A 19 -5.30 -3.88 19.71
CA ASP A 19 -4.62 -3.74 18.43
C ASP A 19 -3.28 -4.52 18.46
N LYS A 20 -3.12 -5.47 17.53
CA LYS A 20 -1.86 -6.16 17.26
C LYS A 20 -1.13 -5.46 16.13
N ILE A 21 0.11 -5.04 16.38
CA ILE A 21 0.96 -4.37 15.39
C ILE A 21 2.00 -5.38 14.90
N TYR A 22 2.09 -5.52 13.58
CA TYR A 22 3.09 -6.32 12.89
C TYR A 22 3.90 -5.40 12.00
N GLU A 23 5.24 -5.45 12.12
CA GLU A 23 6.13 -4.69 11.27
C GLU A 23 7.08 -5.62 10.52
N ASN A 24 7.34 -5.30 9.25
CA ASN A 24 8.31 -5.97 8.38
C ASN A 24 8.16 -7.51 8.34
N ARG A 25 6.93 -8.01 8.49
CA ARG A 25 6.65 -9.43 8.37
C ARG A 25 6.77 -9.83 6.90
N GLU A 26 7.50 -10.91 6.64
CA GLU A 26 7.82 -11.36 5.28
C GLU A 26 6.56 -11.61 4.43
N SER A 27 5.49 -12.17 5.00
CA SER A 27 4.23 -12.35 4.29
C SER A 27 3.63 -11.04 3.79
N ASP A 28 3.75 -9.97 4.59
CA ASP A 28 3.18 -8.66 4.26
C ASP A 28 4.03 -7.96 3.20
N LYS A 29 5.35 -8.17 3.23
CA LYS A 29 6.26 -7.76 2.15
C LYS A 29 5.89 -8.46 0.84
N GLN A 30 5.70 -9.77 0.87
CA GLN A 30 5.31 -10.56 -0.31
C GLN A 30 3.96 -10.13 -0.88
N ASP A 31 2.99 -9.81 -0.02
CA ASP A 31 1.69 -9.30 -0.46
C ASP A 31 1.82 -7.93 -1.13
N ALA A 32 2.63 -7.03 -0.58
CA ALA A 32 2.90 -5.73 -1.20
C ALA A 32 3.66 -5.88 -2.53
N GLN A 33 4.60 -6.82 -2.61
CA GLN A 33 5.37 -7.10 -3.82
C GLN A 33 4.49 -7.56 -4.99
N LYS A 34 3.37 -8.25 -4.74
CA LYS A 34 2.41 -8.61 -5.80
C LYS A 34 1.85 -7.38 -6.52
N VAL A 35 1.62 -6.27 -5.81
CA VAL A 35 1.13 -5.02 -6.39
C VAL A 35 2.20 -4.37 -7.27
N ILE A 36 3.44 -4.34 -6.79
CA ILE A 36 4.57 -3.81 -7.58
C ILE A 36 4.86 -4.67 -8.82
N ASN A 37 4.85 -6.00 -8.69
CA ASN A 37 4.96 -6.92 -9.83
C ASN A 37 3.92 -6.59 -10.90
N LYS A 38 2.67 -6.39 -10.48
CA LYS A 38 1.58 -6.03 -11.41
C LYS A 38 1.80 -4.66 -12.04
N PHE A 39 2.28 -3.67 -11.29
CA PHE A 39 2.59 -2.35 -11.83
C PHE A 39 3.64 -2.45 -12.95
N TYR A 40 4.79 -3.07 -12.67
CA TYR A 40 5.88 -3.18 -13.65
C TYR A 40 5.46 -3.99 -14.87
N PHE A 41 4.79 -5.13 -14.68
CA PHE A 41 4.24 -5.92 -15.78
C PHE A 41 3.33 -5.08 -16.70
N LEU A 42 2.41 -4.30 -16.13
CA LEU A 42 1.50 -3.48 -16.92
C LEU A 42 2.20 -2.32 -17.64
N VAL A 43 3.25 -1.76 -17.03
CA VAL A 43 4.08 -0.72 -17.68
C VAL A 43 4.86 -1.31 -18.85
N GLN A 44 5.45 -2.51 -18.70
CA GLN A 44 6.15 -3.24 -19.76
C GLN A 44 5.23 -3.54 -20.96
N GLU A 45 3.99 -3.94 -20.68
CA GLU A 45 2.95 -4.17 -21.68
C GLU A 45 2.35 -2.87 -22.28
N ASN A 46 2.86 -1.69 -21.87
CA ASN A 46 2.31 -0.38 -22.22
C ASN A 46 0.79 -0.26 -21.95
N ASN A 47 0.28 -1.00 -20.95
CA ASN A 47 -1.14 -1.07 -20.64
C ASN A 47 -1.53 0.00 -19.60
N LYS A 48 -1.42 1.26 -20.01
CA LYS A 48 -1.66 2.44 -19.14
C LYS A 48 -3.05 2.43 -18.49
N LYS A 49 -4.06 1.94 -19.19
CA LYS A 49 -5.43 1.86 -18.66
C LYS A 49 -5.49 1.00 -17.40
N GLU A 50 -4.82 -0.15 -17.41
CA GLU A 50 -4.76 -1.03 -16.24
C GLU A 50 -3.80 -0.49 -15.18
N VAL A 51 -2.68 0.17 -15.58
CA VAL A 51 -1.80 0.88 -14.62
C VAL A 51 -2.60 1.89 -13.81
N PHE A 52 -3.45 2.69 -14.45
CA PHE A 52 -4.25 3.71 -13.75
C PHE A 52 -5.21 3.12 -12.73
N LYS A 53 -5.68 1.88 -12.91
CA LYS A 53 -6.56 1.21 -11.94
C LYS A 53 -5.84 0.80 -10.65
N LEU A 54 -4.51 0.78 -10.64
CA LEU A 54 -3.72 0.51 -9.43
C LEU A 54 -3.70 1.71 -8.47
N PHE A 55 -4.08 2.89 -8.94
CA PHE A 55 -4.05 4.13 -8.16
C PHE A 55 -5.45 4.55 -7.74
N SER A 56 -5.55 5.17 -6.57
CA SER A 56 -6.82 5.67 -6.04
C SER A 56 -7.28 6.95 -6.74
N ASN A 57 -8.57 7.24 -6.67
CA ASN A 57 -9.10 8.51 -7.17
C ASN A 57 -8.45 9.71 -6.47
N ARG A 58 -8.15 9.60 -5.16
CA ARG A 58 -7.47 10.65 -4.39
C ARG A 58 -6.09 10.97 -4.96
N PHE A 59 -5.32 9.95 -5.35
CA PHE A 59 -4.03 10.16 -6.01
C PHE A 59 -4.18 11.02 -7.28
N PHE A 60 -5.18 10.73 -8.12
CA PHE A 60 -5.41 11.50 -9.33
C PHE A 60 -5.99 12.89 -9.10
N GLN A 61 -6.65 13.14 -7.97
CA GLN A 61 -7.05 14.49 -7.56
C GLN A 61 -5.84 15.36 -7.23
N GLU A 62 -4.79 14.77 -6.64
CA GLU A 62 -3.59 15.50 -6.24
C GLU A 62 -2.57 15.61 -7.38
N VAL A 63 -2.35 14.54 -8.16
CA VAL A 63 -1.33 14.49 -9.22
C VAL A 63 -1.87 14.90 -10.58
N GLY A 64 -3.12 14.55 -10.89
CA GLY A 64 -3.70 14.65 -12.23
C GLY A 64 -3.34 13.46 -13.12
N LYS A 65 -4.35 12.87 -13.78
CA LYS A 65 -4.19 11.70 -14.64
C LYS A 65 -3.30 11.96 -15.85
N GLU A 66 -3.46 13.11 -16.51
CA GLU A 66 -2.65 13.52 -17.66
C GLU A 66 -1.17 13.69 -17.29
N ARG A 67 -0.92 14.32 -16.14
CA ARG A 67 0.45 14.48 -15.62
C ARG A 67 1.09 13.13 -15.33
N PHE A 68 0.34 12.22 -14.73
CA PHE A 68 0.85 10.87 -14.48
C PHE A 68 1.15 10.11 -15.79
N GLU A 69 0.30 10.25 -16.81
CA GLU A 69 0.59 9.70 -18.14
C GLU A 69 1.85 10.30 -18.76
N GLN A 70 2.03 11.62 -18.66
CA GLN A 70 3.23 12.30 -19.16
C GLN A 70 4.49 11.78 -18.46
N ILE A 71 4.43 11.51 -17.15
CA ILE A 71 5.56 10.92 -16.42
C ILE A 71 5.89 9.55 -17.00
N LEU A 72 4.91 8.66 -17.18
CA LEU A 72 5.15 7.33 -17.75
C LEU A 72 5.76 7.41 -19.16
N ASN A 73 5.21 8.26 -20.03
CA ASN A 73 5.72 8.43 -21.40
C ASN A 73 7.12 9.01 -21.42
N LYS A 74 7.38 10.00 -20.58
CA LYS A 74 8.70 10.64 -20.50
C LYS A 74 9.74 9.67 -19.98
N THR A 75 9.42 8.88 -18.97
CA THR A 75 10.33 7.84 -18.46
C THR A 75 10.69 6.83 -19.56
N ASP A 76 9.71 6.34 -20.32
CA ASP A 76 9.95 5.41 -21.43
C ASP A 76 10.80 6.04 -22.55
N ASN A 77 10.54 7.31 -22.89
CA ASN A 77 11.29 8.02 -23.93
C ASN A 77 12.73 8.36 -23.50
N ASP A 78 12.93 8.77 -22.25
CA ASP A 78 14.22 9.27 -21.76
C ASP A 78 15.17 8.12 -21.37
N PHE A 79 14.62 7.00 -20.86
CA PHE A 79 15.40 5.90 -20.30
C PHE A 79 15.24 4.58 -21.06
N GLY A 80 14.34 4.51 -22.03
CA GLY A 80 14.02 3.28 -22.74
C GLY A 80 13.01 2.41 -21.99
N LYS A 81 12.64 1.30 -22.63
CA LYS A 81 11.61 0.39 -22.11
C LYS A 81 12.13 -0.36 -20.90
N ILE A 82 11.36 -0.32 -19.81
CA ILE A 82 11.61 -1.15 -18.63
C ILE A 82 11.59 -2.63 -19.03
N GLN A 83 12.60 -3.38 -18.62
CA GLN A 83 12.69 -4.84 -18.79
C GLN A 83 12.51 -5.58 -17.48
N ASP A 84 12.98 -4.98 -16.39
CA ASP A 84 12.90 -5.59 -15.06
C ASP A 84 12.99 -4.54 -13.97
N TYR A 85 12.88 -4.95 -12.72
CA TYR A 85 13.08 -4.10 -11.56
C TYR A 85 13.65 -4.87 -10.38
N GLU A 86 14.38 -4.18 -9.52
CA GLU A 86 14.88 -4.72 -8.26
C GLU A 86 14.29 -3.95 -7.07
N LEU A 87 13.81 -4.66 -6.05
CA LEU A 87 13.41 -4.05 -4.78
C LEU A 87 14.65 -3.68 -3.98
N THR A 88 14.80 -2.40 -3.65
CA THR A 88 15.95 -1.89 -2.88
C THR A 88 15.65 -1.75 -1.39
N ASN A 89 14.40 -1.44 -1.04
CA ASN A 89 13.95 -1.40 0.34
C ASN A 89 12.46 -1.76 0.45
N SER A 90 12.07 -2.18 1.66
CA SER A 90 10.69 -2.48 1.97
C SER A 90 10.43 -2.23 3.45
N TRP A 91 9.34 -1.53 3.75
CA TRP A 91 8.80 -1.37 5.08
C TRP A 91 7.31 -1.70 5.08
N THR A 92 6.86 -2.46 6.07
CA THR A 92 5.44 -2.82 6.22
C THR A 92 4.99 -2.62 7.65
N GLN A 93 3.75 -2.15 7.83
CA GLN A 93 3.10 -2.05 9.14
C GLN A 93 1.63 -2.44 9.01
N ILE A 94 1.24 -3.53 9.68
CA ILE A 94 -0.12 -4.03 9.73
C ILE A 94 -0.63 -3.97 11.17
N ILE A 95 -1.64 -3.15 11.39
CA ILE A 95 -2.40 -3.07 12.63
C ILE A 95 -3.66 -3.90 12.43
N LYS A 96 -3.87 -4.91 13.28
CA LYS A 96 -5.10 -5.73 13.33
C LYS A 96 -5.81 -5.48 14.65
N GLY A 97 -7.13 -5.36 14.65
CA GLY A 97 -7.89 -5.19 15.89
C GLY A 97 -9.06 -4.25 15.69
N SER A 98 -9.23 -3.32 16.63
CA SER A 98 -10.31 -2.34 16.63
C SER A 98 -10.12 -1.28 15.55
N ASN A 99 -8.87 -0.91 15.23
CA ASN A 99 -8.55 0.09 14.21
C ASN A 99 -7.58 -0.48 13.17
N PRO A 100 -8.06 -1.34 12.25
CA PRO A 100 -7.18 -2.01 11.30
C PRO A 100 -6.58 -1.02 10.29
N ILE A 101 -5.27 -1.07 10.13
CA ILE A 101 -4.51 -0.23 9.19
C ILE A 101 -3.43 -1.09 8.53
N SER A 102 -3.24 -0.91 7.23
CA SER A 102 -2.12 -1.51 6.51
C SER A 102 -1.34 -0.43 5.78
N LYS A 103 -0.05 -0.33 6.07
CA LYS A 103 0.89 0.59 5.41
C LYS A 103 2.03 -0.20 4.79
N TYR A 104 2.42 0.23 3.60
CA TYR A 104 3.49 -0.38 2.82
C TYR A 104 4.29 0.73 2.16
N GLU A 105 5.60 0.65 2.30
CA GLU A 105 6.54 1.52 1.61
C GLU A 105 7.58 0.63 0.92
N LEU A 106 7.69 0.78 -0.40
CA LEU A 106 8.54 -0.06 -1.23
C LEU A 106 9.31 0.85 -2.18
N GLY A 107 10.63 0.69 -2.20
CA GLY A 107 11.52 1.32 -3.16
C GLY A 107 12.03 0.29 -4.15
N SER A 108 12.13 0.72 -5.40
CA SER A 108 12.64 -0.12 -6.48
C SER A 108 13.48 0.71 -7.45
N VAL A 109 14.36 0.01 -8.15
CA VAL A 109 15.10 0.55 -9.29
C VAL A 109 14.66 -0.20 -10.52
N SER A 110 14.28 0.52 -11.57
CA SER A 110 13.91 -0.06 -12.86
C SER A 110 15.15 -0.28 -13.73
N LEU A 111 15.19 -1.40 -14.43
CA LEU A 111 16.23 -1.76 -15.39
C LEU A 111 15.66 -1.55 -16.79
N THR A 112 16.33 -0.73 -17.61
CA THR A 112 15.90 -0.36 -18.97
C THR A 112 16.95 -0.74 -20.02
N VAL A 113 16.57 -0.74 -21.30
CA VAL A 113 17.44 -1.04 -22.46
C VAL A 113 17.52 0.16 -23.39
#